data_AF-V6SC00-F1
#
_entry.id   AF-V6SC00-F1
#
_cell.length_a   1.000
_cell.length_b   1.000
_cell.length_c   1.000
_cell.angle_alpha   90.00
_cell.angle_beta   90.00
_cell.angle_gamma   90.00
#
_symmetry.space_group_name_H-M   'P 1'
#
loop_
_entity.id
_entity.type
_entity.pdbx_description
1 polymer ?
#
loop_
_entity_poly.entity_id
_entity_poly.type
_entity_poly.pdbx_seq_one_letter_code
_entity_poly.pdbx_strand_id
1 'polypeptide(L)'
;MLFTKIGIECSNSWKLIWYITWIGMLLLPLLFIKDLKSNKNQQSLKTKLIFFNLLEYIFIQASLASFFTSGKTLCYVSDGQNGLELVFTAWLALPILLIFSYIFKILSDN
;
A
#
# COMPACT_ATOMS: atom_id res chain seq x y z
N MET A 1 -16.09 10.63 -2.19
CA MET A 1 -15.04 10.36 -1.19
C MET A 1 -15.36 11.07 0.12
N LEU A 2 -14.82 10.64 1.27
CA LEU A 2 -15.01 11.37 2.54
C LEU A 2 -14.49 12.82 2.42
N PHE A 3 -13.33 12.99 1.78
CA PHE A 3 -12.70 14.29 1.52
C PHE A 3 -13.54 15.22 0.63
N THR A 4 -14.34 14.69 -0.30
CA THR A 4 -15.24 15.51 -1.11
C THR A 4 -16.44 16.04 -0.31
N LYS A 5 -16.81 15.39 0.80
CA LYS A 5 -17.88 15.87 1.70
C LYS A 5 -17.44 17.06 2.56
N ILE A 6 -16.14 17.25 2.74
CA ILE A 6 -15.55 18.40 3.44
C ILE A 6 -15.05 19.49 2.49
N GLY A 7 -15.44 19.45 1.20
CA GLY A 7 -15.16 20.48 0.21
C GLY A 7 -13.83 20.33 -0.56
N ILE A 8 -13.09 19.25 -0.38
CA ILE A 8 -11.87 19.00 -1.16
C ILE A 8 -12.25 18.44 -2.54
N GLU A 9 -11.68 19.00 -3.59
CA GLU A 9 -11.88 18.51 -4.95
C GLU A 9 -11.51 17.01 -5.08
N CYS A 10 -12.30 16.25 -5.82
CA CYS A 10 -12.13 14.79 -5.97
C CYS A 10 -10.73 14.43 -6.48
N SER A 11 -10.24 15.13 -7.52
CA SER A 11 -8.91 14.90 -8.09
C SER A 11 -7.79 15.18 -7.08
N ASN A 12 -7.93 16.22 -6.24
CA ASN A 12 -6.94 16.54 -5.21
C ASN A 12 -6.98 15.53 -4.05
N SER A 13 -8.15 14.97 -3.75
CA SER A 13 -8.30 13.90 -2.75
C SER A 13 -7.51 12.64 -3.16
N TRP A 14 -7.58 12.25 -4.44
CA TRP A 14 -6.77 11.13 -4.96
C TRP A 14 -5.27 11.39 -4.89
N LYS A 15 -4.82 12.59 -5.26
CA LYS A 15 -3.40 12.97 -5.12
C LYS A 15 -2.91 12.85 -3.67
N LEU A 16 -3.73 13.30 -2.72
CA LEU A 16 -3.41 13.18 -1.30
C LEU A 16 -3.30 11.71 -0.86
N ILE A 17 -4.25 10.87 -1.28
CA ILE A 17 -4.22 9.44 -0.98
C ILE A 17 -2.93 8.82 -1.54
N TRP A 18 -2.59 9.07 -2.79
CA TRP A 18 -1.37 8.52 -3.39
C TRP A 18 -0.11 8.99 -2.67
N TYR A 19 -0.05 10.26 -2.26
CA TYR A 19 1.09 10.76 -1.49
C TYR A 19 1.25 10.03 -0.16
N ILE A 20 0.14 9.82 0.56
CA ILE A 20 0.14 9.08 1.84
C ILE A 20 0.53 7.62 1.62
N THR A 21 0.02 6.96 0.58
CA THR A 21 0.33 5.56 0.31
C THR A 21 1.77 5.37 -0.15
N TRP A 22 2.37 6.33 -0.86
CA TRP A 22 3.79 6.32 -1.20
C TRP A 22 4.67 6.39 0.04
N ILE A 23 4.35 7.31 0.95
CA ILE A 23 5.06 7.42 2.23
C ILE A 23 4.87 6.14 3.05
N GLY A 24 3.63 5.63 3.11
CA GLY A 24 3.30 4.40 3.83
C GLY A 24 4.10 3.20 3.33
N MET A 25 4.12 2.98 2.02
CA MET A 25 4.87 1.89 1.35
C MET A 25 6.36 1.91 1.69
N LEU A 26 6.97 3.09 1.86
CA LEU A 26 8.39 3.19 2.21
C LEU A 26 8.65 3.06 3.72
N LEU A 27 7.77 3.63 4.55
CA LEU A 27 7.96 3.66 6.00
C LEU A 27 7.57 2.35 6.69
N LEU A 28 6.51 1.69 6.25
CA LEU A 28 5.96 0.52 6.93
C LEU A 28 6.95 -0.66 6.98
N PRO A 29 7.71 -1.00 5.92
CA PRO A 29 8.74 -2.03 5.99
C PRO A 29 9.83 -1.71 7.01
N LEU A 30 10.24 -0.44 7.10
CA LEU A 30 11.26 0.01 8.06
C LEU A 30 10.77 -0.14 9.50
N LEU A 31 9.51 0.22 9.77
CA LEU A 31 8.88 0.04 11.08
C LEU A 31 8.79 -1.44 11.45
N PHE A 32 8.41 -2.31 10.51
CA PHE A 32 8.32 -3.74 10.75
C PHE A 32 9.69 -4.38 11.02
N ILE A 33 10.75 -3.97 10.30
CA ILE A 33 12.12 -4.42 10.57
C ILE A 33 12.57 -4.03 11.98
N LYS A 34 12.22 -2.83 12.45
CA LYS A 34 12.53 -2.40 13.82
C LYS A 34 11.81 -3.29 14.85
N ASP A 35 10.55 -3.62 14.58
CA ASP A 35 9.76 -4.51 15.43
C ASP A 35 10.30 -5.94 15.47
N LEU A 36 10.76 -6.47 14.33
CA LEU A 36 11.44 -7.78 14.24
C LEU A 36 12.64 -7.87 15.20
N LYS A 37 13.47 -6.82 15.24
CA LYS A 37 14.66 -6.79 16.11
C LYS A 37 14.34 -6.63 17.60
N SER A 38 13.23 -5.96 17.91
CA SER A 38 12.89 -5.62 19.30
C SER A 38 12.00 -6.64 20.00
N ASN A 39 11.18 -7.40 19.25
CA ASN A 39 10.08 -8.16 19.83
C ASN A 39 10.36 -9.67 19.83
N LYS A 40 10.56 -10.26 21.00
CA LYS A 40 10.86 -11.71 21.16
C LYS A 40 9.61 -12.60 21.14
N ASN A 41 8.41 -12.02 21.16
CA ASN A 41 7.16 -12.79 21.17
C ASN A 41 6.71 -13.17 19.76
N GLN A 42 6.87 -14.44 19.39
CA GLN A 42 6.52 -14.98 18.09
C GLN A 42 5.03 -14.82 17.72
N GLN A 43 4.11 -14.91 18.69
CA GLN A 43 2.68 -14.78 18.41
C GLN A 43 2.30 -13.34 18.07
N SER A 44 2.87 -12.38 18.80
CA SER A 44 2.70 -10.94 18.49
C SER A 44 3.27 -10.60 17.12
N LEU A 45 4.42 -11.18 16.78
CA LEU A 45 5.09 -10.96 15.49
C LEU A 45 4.26 -11.48 14.31
N LYS A 46 3.63 -12.66 14.44
CA LYS A 46 2.72 -13.20 13.41
C LYS A 46 1.53 -12.29 13.14
N THR A 47 0.88 -11.78 14.19
CA THR A 47 -0.23 -10.84 14.05
C THR A 47 0.23 -9.56 13.36
N LYS A 48 1.37 -9.00 13.78
CA LYS A 48 1.95 -7.81 13.14
C LYS A 48 2.30 -8.05 11.67
N LEU A 49 2.78 -9.25 11.31
CA LEU A 49 3.09 -9.62 9.93
C LEU A 49 1.83 -9.64 9.05
N ILE A 50 0.71 -10.14 9.57
CA ILE A 50 -0.57 -10.11 8.85
C ILE A 50 -1.02 -8.67 8.61
N PHE A 51 -0.95 -7.82 9.64
CA PHE A 51 -1.28 -6.40 9.51
C PHE A 51 -0.34 -5.68 8.53
N PHE A 52 0.96 -5.98 8.60
CA PHE A 52 1.94 -5.48 7.64
C PHE A 52 1.55 -5.86 6.22
N ASN A 53 1.34 -7.14 5.94
CA ASN A 53 1.01 -7.61 4.59
C ASN A 53 -0.27 -6.96 4.06
N LEU A 54 -1.31 -6.83 4.89
CA LEU A 54 -2.56 -6.19 4.48
C LEU A 54 -2.38 -4.70 4.15
N LEU A 55 -1.73 -3.94 5.04
CA LEU A 55 -1.54 -2.51 4.84
C LEU A 55 -0.58 -2.22 3.69
N GLU A 56 0.52 -2.95 3.64
CA GLU A 56 1.55 -2.80 2.61
C GLU A 56 0.99 -3.17 1.23
N TYR A 57 0.15 -4.22 1.15
CA TYR A 57 -0.58 -4.54 -0.08
C TYR A 57 -1.40 -3.36 -0.59
N ILE A 58 -2.19 -2.74 0.29
CA ILE A 58 -3.03 -1.58 -0.06
C ILE A 58 -2.16 -0.40 -0.48
N PHE A 59 -1.06 -0.15 0.23
CA PHE A 59 -0.16 0.96 -0.09
C PHE A 59 0.55 0.77 -1.43
N ILE A 60 1.09 -0.42 -1.70
CA ILE A 60 1.71 -0.71 -2.99
C ILE A 60 0.70 -0.61 -4.12
N GLN A 61 -0.48 -1.24 -3.98
CA GLN A 61 -1.52 -1.20 -5.01
C GLN A 61 -1.93 0.24 -5.32
N ALA A 62 -2.23 1.05 -4.29
CA ALA A 62 -2.66 2.42 -4.45
C ALA A 62 -1.55 3.31 -5.03
N SER A 63 -0.30 3.16 -4.58
CA SER A 63 0.83 3.92 -5.11
C SER A 63 1.13 3.55 -6.56
N LEU A 64 1.11 2.27 -6.92
CA LEU A 64 1.29 1.84 -8.31
C LEU A 64 0.17 2.34 -9.22
N ALA A 65 -1.07 2.40 -8.73
CA ALA A 65 -2.20 2.95 -9.50
C ALA A 65 -1.95 4.39 -9.97
N SER A 66 -1.20 5.19 -9.20
CA SER A 66 -0.84 6.57 -9.59
C SER A 66 -0.02 6.68 -10.89
N PHE A 67 0.61 5.59 -11.35
CA PHE A 67 1.30 5.54 -12.65
C PHE A 67 0.38 5.23 -13.83
N PHE A 68 -0.75 4.58 -13.59
CA PHE A 68 -1.65 4.11 -14.64
C PHE A 68 -2.88 5.01 -14.81
N THR A 69 -3.28 5.72 -13.75
CA THR A 69 -4.46 6.58 -13.77
C THR A 69 -4.19 7.96 -13.18
N SER A 70 -5.10 8.90 -13.44
CA SER A 70 -5.05 10.26 -12.89
C SER A 70 -6.27 10.54 -12.01
N GLY A 71 -6.12 11.43 -11.02
CA GLY A 71 -7.24 11.84 -10.17
C GLY A 71 -8.39 12.45 -10.97
N LYS A 72 -8.12 13.04 -12.14
CA LYS A 72 -9.17 13.52 -13.06
C LYS A 72 -9.88 12.37 -13.75
N THR A 73 -9.13 11.37 -14.24
CA THR A 73 -9.67 10.17 -14.87
C THR A 73 -10.59 9.41 -13.90
N LEU A 74 -10.14 9.20 -12.67
CA LEU A 74 -10.92 8.51 -11.63
C LEU A 74 -12.20 9.24 -11.21
N CYS A 75 -12.23 10.57 -11.31
CA CYS A 75 -13.36 11.38 -10.83
C CYS A 75 -14.35 11.78 -11.93
N TYR A 76 -13.89 11.88 -13.18
CA TYR A 76 -14.65 12.52 -14.25
C TYR A 76 -14.75 11.69 -15.53
N VAL A 77 -14.03 10.57 -15.63
CA VAL A 77 -14.12 9.65 -16.76
C VAL A 77 -14.78 8.35 -16.29
N SER A 78 -15.91 8.00 -16.91
CA SER A 78 -16.73 6.83 -16.57
C SER A 78 -16.49 5.65 -17.51
N ASP A 79 -15.39 5.65 -18.26
CA ASP A 79 -15.06 4.53 -19.13
C ASP A 79 -14.45 3.41 -18.28
N GLY A 80 -14.94 2.18 -18.45
CA GLY A 80 -14.66 1.01 -17.61
C GLY A 80 -13.20 0.54 -17.54
N GLN A 81 -12.23 1.32 -18.03
CA GLN A 81 -10.79 1.06 -17.95
C GLN A 81 -10.24 1.10 -16.51
N ASN A 82 -10.82 1.91 -15.64
CA ASN A 82 -10.33 2.09 -14.26
C ASN A 82 -10.28 0.78 -13.44
N GLY A 83 -11.13 -0.21 -13.76
CA GLY A 83 -11.17 -1.48 -13.03
C GLY A 83 -10.01 -2.44 -13.37
N LEU A 84 -9.55 -2.43 -14.61
CA LEU A 84 -8.51 -3.36 -15.08
C LEU A 84 -7.13 -2.93 -14.59
N GLU A 85 -6.88 -1.62 -14.53
CA GLU A 85 -5.69 -1.02 -13.93
C GLU A 85 -5.56 -1.37 -12.44
N LEU A 86 -6.67 -1.32 -11.69
CA LEU A 86 -6.68 -1.68 -10.26
C LEU A 86 -6.39 -3.15 -10.00
N VAL A 87 -6.88 -4.05 -10.86
CA VAL A 87 -6.58 -5.49 -10.77
C VAL A 87 -5.12 -5.76 -11.11
N PHE A 88 -4.60 -5.07 -12.12
CA PHE A 88 -3.19 -5.21 -12.52
C PHE A 88 -2.24 -4.73 -11.42
N THR A 89 -2.50 -3.57 -10.79
CA THR A 89 -1.67 -3.05 -9.70
C THR A 89 -1.76 -3.91 -8.44
N ALA A 90 -2.93 -4.49 -8.16
CA ALA A 90 -3.10 -5.51 -7.12
C ALA A 90 -2.21 -6.73 -7.38
N TRP A 91 -2.20 -7.23 -8.61
CA TRP A 91 -1.38 -8.37 -8.99
C TRP A 91 0.12 -8.07 -8.88
N LEU A 92 0.55 -6.86 -9.24
CA LEU A 92 1.93 -6.39 -9.08
C LEU A 92 2.35 -6.17 -7.62
N ALA A 93 1.40 -5.91 -6.71
CA ALA A 93 1.72 -5.77 -5.29
C ALA A 93 2.18 -7.10 -4.64
N LEU A 94 1.67 -8.23 -5.12
CA LEU A 94 2.00 -9.57 -4.60
C LEU A 94 3.50 -9.92 -4.69
N PRO A 95 4.19 -9.82 -5.85
CA PRO A 95 5.61 -10.12 -5.91
C PRO A 95 6.46 -9.19 -5.03
N ILE A 96 6.06 -7.92 -4.89
CA ILE A 96 6.75 -6.97 -3.99
C ILE A 96 6.63 -7.42 -2.52
N LEU A 97 5.44 -7.85 -2.09
CA LEU A 97 5.23 -8.41 -0.75
C LEU A 97 6.02 -9.70 -0.51
N LEU A 98 6.17 -10.55 -1.52
CA LEU A 98 7.00 -11.75 -1.43
C LEU A 98 8.47 -11.39 -1.21
N ILE A 99 8.98 -10.35 -1.88
CA ILE A 99 10.34 -9.84 -1.66
C ILE A 99 10.49 -9.35 -0.22
N PHE A 100 9.55 -8.56 0.30
CA PHE A 100 9.60 -8.13 1.71
C PHE A 100 9.55 -9.30 2.69
N SER A 101 8.68 -10.28 2.45
CA SER A 101 8.58 -11.48 3.27
C SER A 101 9.89 -12.28 3.30
N TYR A 102 10.57 -12.38 2.15
CA TYR A 102 11.89 -13.01 2.05
C TYR A 102 12.97 -12.24 2.83
N ILE A 103 13.00 -10.91 2.70
CA ILE A 103 13.93 -10.05 3.46
C ILE A 103 13.70 -10.20 4.96
N PHE A 104 12.45 -10.19 5.41
CA PHE A 104 12.11 -10.35 6.82
C PHE A 104 12.50 -11.70 7.38
N LYS A 105 12.37 -12.77 6.58
CA LYS A 105 12.85 -14.09 6.95
C LYS A 105 14.36 -14.10 7.18
N ILE A 106 15.14 -13.56 6.23
CA ILE A 106 16.61 -13.46 6.38
C ILE A 106 17.00 -12.68 7.63
N LEU A 107 16.31 -11.57 7.90
CA LEU A 107 16.57 -10.73 9.07
C LEU A 107 16.11 -11.34 10.38
N SER A 108 15.19 -12.31 10.37
CA SER A 108 14.73 -13.01 11.56
C SER A 108 15.60 -14.22 11.90
N ASP A 109 16.26 -14.82 10.90
CA ASP A 109 17.11 -16.00 11.06
C ASP A 109 18.58 -15.63 11.42
N ASN A 110 18.96 -14.35 11.29
CA ASN A 110 20.24 -13.79 11.76
C ASN A 110 20.10 -13.10 13.12
#